data_AF-K7SFD3-F1
#
_entry.id   AF-K7SFD3-F1
#
_cell.length_a   1.000
_cell.length_b   1.000
_cell.length_c   1.000
_cell.angle_alpha   90.00
_cell.angle_beta   90.00
_cell.angle_gamma   90.00
#
_symmetry.space_group_name_H-M   'P 1'
#
loop_
_entity.id
_entity.type
_entity.pdbx_description
1 polymer ?
#
loop_
_entity_poly.entity_id
_entity_poly.type
_entity_poly.pdbx_seq_one_letter_code
_entity_poly.pdbx_strand_id
1 'polypeptide(L)' 'MGAGLFELRIHTGPGYRIYYLREANTLILLLCGGDKSTQNKDIARARTLATRWRHDHQDGTS' A
#
# COMPACT_ATOMS: atom_id res chain seq x y z
N MET A 1 -9.59 -5.23 1.01
CA MET A 1 -8.87 -3.96 0.77
C MET A 1 -9.50 -3.34 -0.47
N GLY A 2 -10.04 -2.13 -0.38
CA GLY A 2 -10.69 -1.43 -1.50
C GLY A 2 -9.93 -0.16 -1.83
N ALA A 3 -10.40 0.62 -2.81
CA ALA A 3 -9.80 1.91 -3.23
C ALA A 3 -8.38 1.79 -3.80
N GLY A 4 -8.15 0.83 -4.72
CA GLY A 4 -6.86 0.69 -5.43
C GLY A 4 -5.69 0.17 -4.59
N LEU A 5 -5.93 -0.20 -3.33
CA LEU A 5 -4.93 -0.77 -2.42
C LEU A 5 -4.95 -2.31 -2.51
N PHE A 6 -3.76 -2.88 -2.73
CA PHE A 6 -3.56 -4.31 -2.90
C PHE A 6 -2.51 -4.86 -1.93
N GLU A 7 -2.56 -6.16 -1.65
CA GLU A 7 -1.58 -6.90 -0.86
C GLU A 7 -1.03 -8.05 -1.71
N LEU A 8 0.28 -8.08 -1.88
CA LEU A 8 1.00 -9.22 -2.45
C LEU A 8 1.58 -10.07 -1.32
N ARG A 9 1.35 -11.38 -1.40
CA ARG A 9 1.86 -12.36 -0.43
C ARG A 9 3.01 -13.13 -1.05
N ILE A 10 4.15 -13.12 -0.37
CA ILE A 10 5.32 -13.90 -0.76
C ILE A 10 5.43 -15.07 0.21
N HIS A 11 5.20 -16.28 -0.31
CA HIS A 11 5.17 -17.52 0.48
C HIS A 11 6.54 -18.16 0.70
N THR A 12 7.63 -17.38 0.57
CA THR A 12 9.01 -17.84 0.75
C THR A 12 9.60 -17.21 2.02
N GLY A 13 10.35 -17.99 2.79
CA GLY A 13 10.95 -17.53 4.05
C GLY A 13 9.90 -17.23 5.12
N PRO A 14 10.01 -16.14 5.90
CA PRO A 14 9.10 -15.84 7.02
C PRO A 14 7.68 -15.43 6.60
N GLY A 15 7.40 -15.33 5.29
CA GLY A 15 6.09 -14.95 4.76
C GLY A 15 5.90 -13.43 4.76
N TYR A 16 6.39 -12.76 3.71
CA TYR A 16 6.31 -11.31 3.58
C TYR A 16 4.99 -10.86 2.96
N ARG A 17 4.51 -9.70 3.40
CA ARG A 17 3.38 -8.99 2.78
C ARG A 17 3.84 -7.63 2.28
N ILE A 18 3.60 -7.39 1.00
CA ILE A 18 3.84 -6.11 0.35
C ILE A 18 2.50 -5.44 0.11
N TYR A 19 2.36 -4.17 0.50
CA TYR A 19 1.18 -3.37 0.19
C TYR A 19 1.53 -2.38 -0.90
N TYR A 20 0.65 -2.23 -1.88
CA TYR A 20 0.86 -1.32 -2.99
C TYR A 20 -0.45 -0.67 -3.43
N LEU A 21 -0.32 0.54 -3.96
CA LEU A 21 -1.40 1.31 -4.56
C LEU A 21 -1.22 1.30 -6.08
N ARG A 22 -2.29 1.06 -6.83
CA ARG A 22 -2.29 1.24 -8.29
C ARG A 22 -3.30 2.30 -8.68
N GLU A 23 -2.82 3.36 -9.34
CA GLU A 23 -3.66 4.43 -9.89
C GLU A 23 -3.30 4.67 -11.35
N ALA A 24 -4.27 4.48 -12.25
CA ALA A 24 -4.06 4.51 -13.69
C ALA A 24 -2.83 3.67 -14.10
N ASN A 25 -1.78 4.33 -14.62
CA ASN A 25 -0.53 3.72 -15.05
C ASN A 25 0.60 3.77 -14.00
N THR A 26 0.33 4.28 -12.80
CA THR A 26 1.32 4.43 -11.74
C THR A 26 1.16 3.31 -10.71
N LEU A 27 2.26 2.58 -10.46
CA LEU A 27 2.39 1.62 -9.38
C LEU A 27 3.19 2.23 -8.23
N ILE A 28 2.58 2.29 -7.05
CA ILE A 28 3.19 2.89 -5.86
C ILE A 28 3.41 1.78 -4.83
N LEU A 29 4.67 1.47 -4.57
CA LEU A 29 5.05 0.57 -3.49
C LEU A 29 4.93 1.32 -2.16
N LEU A 30 4.02 0.87 -1.30
CA LEU A 30 3.92 1.43 0.04
C LEU A 30 4.98 0.70 0.87
N LEU A 31 6.01 1.42 1.31
CA LEU A 31 7.11 0.90 2.15
C LEU A 31 6.65 0.58 3.58
N CYS A 32 5.46 0.04 3.72
CA CYS A 32 4.90 -0.56 4.91
C CYS A 32 4.63 -2.02 4.57
N GLY A 33 5.28 -2.93 5.27
CA GLY A 33 5.18 -4.37 5.04
C GLY A 33 5.80 -5.09 6.23
N GLY A 34 5.31 -6.28 6.49
CA GLY A 34 5.67 -7.05 7.67
C GLY A 34 5.20 -8.49 7.52
N ASP A 35 5.28 -9.25 8.61
CA ASP A 35 4.77 -10.61 8.66
C ASP A 35 3.28 -10.64 9.05
N LYS A 36 2.73 -11.84 9.28
CA LYS A 36 1.30 -12.01 9.63
C LYS A 36 0.93 -11.31 10.95
N SER A 37 1.84 -11.17 11.92
CA SER A 37 1.57 -10.58 13.23
C SER A 37 1.31 -9.08 13.19
N THR A 38 1.82 -8.37 12.17
CA THR A 38 1.66 -6.92 12.01
C THR A 38 0.61 -6.53 10.97
N GLN A 39 -0.04 -7.50 10.32
CA GLN A 39 -0.91 -7.29 9.16
C GLN A 39 -1.91 -6.15 9.34
N ASN A 40 -2.65 -6.11 10.46
CA ASN A 40 -3.67 -5.08 10.69
C ASN A 40 -3.06 -3.68 10.84
N LYS A 41 -1.89 -3.57 11.48
CA LYS A 41 -1.15 -2.30 11.62
C LYS A 41 -0.62 -1.84 10.25
N ASP A 42 -0.14 -2.78 9.44
CA ASP A 42 0.38 -2.49 8.10
C ASP A 42 -0.73 -2.04 7.15
N ILE A 43 -1.92 -2.67 7.19
CA ILE A 43 -3.10 -2.24 6.43
C ILE A 43 -3.51 -0.81 6.80
N ALA A 44 -3.54 -0.48 8.09
CA ALA A 44 -3.88 0.86 8.56
C ALA A 44 -2.88 1.90 8.04
N ARG A 45 -1.58 1.61 8.16
CA ARG A 45 -0.50 2.48 7.66
C ARG A 45 -0.56 2.64 6.14
N ALA A 46 -0.81 1.55 5.41
CA ALA A 46 -0.94 1.57 3.95
C ALA A 46 -2.10 2.47 3.49
N ARG A 47 -3.24 2.44 4.20
CA ARG A 47 -4.36 3.35 3.92
C ARG A 47 -4.00 4.81 4.14
N THR A 48 -3.33 5.14 5.25
CA THR A 48 -2.88 6.51 5.53
C THR A 48 -1.91 7.01 4.46
N LEU A 49 -0.94 6.18 4.06
CA LEU A 49 0.01 6.53 3.01
C LEU A 49 -0.68 6.73 1.65
N ALA A 50 -1.64 5.87 1.30
CA ALA A 50 -2.42 6.01 0.06
C ALA A 50 -3.24 7.31 0.05
N THR A 51 -3.90 7.66 1.15
CA THR A 51 -4.65 8.93 1.27
C THR A 51 -3.72 10.13 1.12
N ARG A 52 -2.57 10.12 1.80
CA ARG A 52 -1.58 11.19 1.71
C ARG A 52 -1.04 11.34 0.28
N TRP A 53 -0.66 10.23 -0.36
CA TRP A 53 -0.15 10.25 -1.73
C TRP A 53 -1.15 10.90 -2.70
N ARG A 54 -2.44 10.56 -2.58
CA ARG A 54 -3.51 11.16 -3.41
C ARG A 54 -3.64 12.65 -3.17
N HIS A 55 -3.65 13.08 -1.92
CA HIS A 55 -3.71 14.50 -1.58
C HIS A 55 -2.54 15.26 -2.23
N ASP A 56 -1.32 14.76 -2.05
CA ASP A 56 -0.11 15.42 -2.55
C ASP A 56 -0.03 15.43 -4.10
N HIS A 57 -0.75 14.55 -4.79
CA HIS A 57 -0.74 14.43 -6.27
C HIS A 57 -2.04 14.94 -6.94
N GLN A 58 -3.03 15.41 -6.18
CA GLN A 58 -4.22 16.08 -6.71
C GLN A 58 -3.96 17.56 -7.06
N ASP A 59 -2.85 18.15 -6.61
CA ASP A 59 -2.47 19.55 -6.86
C ASP A 59 -1.70 19.78 -8.18
N GLY A 60 -1.54 18.75 -9.02
CA GLY A 60 -0.80 18.83 -10.29
C GLY A 60 -1.64 18.90 -11.56
N THR A 61 -2.98 19.03 -11.45
CA THR A 61 -3.91 19.00 -12.61
C THR A 61 -4.68 20.32 -12.79
N SER A 62 -4.12 21.46 -12.40
CA SER A 62 -4.61 22.79 -12.81
C SER A 62 -3.66 23.45 -13.80
#